data_AF-A0A2N6PSY0-F1
#
_entry.id   AF-A0A2N6PSY0-F1
#
_cell.length_a   1.000
_cell.length_b   1.000
_cell.length_c   1.000
_cell.angle_alpha   90.00
_cell.angle_beta   90.00
_cell.angle_gamma   90.00
#
_symmetry.space_group_name_H-M   'P 1'
#
loop_
_entity.id
_entity.type
_entity.pdbx_description
1 polymer ?
#
loop_
_entity_poly.entity_id
_entity_poly.type
_entity_poly.pdbx_seq_one_letter_code
_entity_poly.pdbx_strand_id
1 'polypeptide(L)'
;DERRELIEGRADAVLRGYLTDEEPWTADLGAAPRGHKQKAAWWRAARTVAAYRDRYGITDDRTPLGPTPESTSQKIDAIRARAALNRAQAIAHEGTTADAVRPATTSRPAPSL
;
A
#
# COMPACT_ATOMS: atom_id res chain seq x y z
N ASP A 1 -6.59 -16.14 18.38
CA ASP A 1 -5.85 -15.11 17.63
C ASP A 1 -4.70 -15.62 16.75
N GLU A 2 -4.26 -16.88 16.87
CA GLU A 2 -3.16 -17.44 16.06
C GLU A 2 -3.42 -17.48 14.54
N ARG A 3 -4.69 -17.63 14.11
CA ARG A 3 -5.04 -17.55 12.68
C ARG A 3 -4.90 -16.16 12.08
N ARG A 4 -4.98 -15.09 12.88
CA ARG A 4 -4.77 -13.74 12.37
C ARG A 4 -3.28 -13.54 12.08
N GLU A 5 -2.40 -13.91 13.01
CA GLU A 5 -0.94 -13.77 12.87
C GLU A 5 -0.32 -14.63 11.75
N LEU A 6 -0.90 -15.80 11.44
CA LEU A 6 -0.44 -16.61 10.30
C LEU A 6 -0.85 -16.01 8.94
N ILE A 7 -2.00 -15.34 8.87
CA ILE A 7 -2.39 -14.56 7.69
C ILE A 7 -1.47 -13.33 7.56
N GLU A 8 -1.03 -12.79 8.68
CA GLU A 8 -0.10 -11.67 8.73
C GLU A 8 1.28 -12.02 8.11
N GLY A 9 1.94 -13.09 8.57
CA GLY A 9 3.26 -13.47 8.04
C GLY A 9 3.25 -13.82 6.55
N ARG A 10 2.20 -14.51 6.07
CA ARG A 10 2.07 -14.89 4.65
C ARG A 10 1.82 -13.69 3.75
N ALA A 11 0.97 -12.77 4.18
CA ALA A 11 0.61 -11.61 3.37
C ALA A 11 1.80 -10.66 3.13
N ASP A 12 2.78 -10.59 4.04
CA ASP A 12 4.02 -9.83 3.80
C ASP A 12 4.92 -10.48 2.73
N ALA A 13 5.04 -11.80 2.76
CA ALA A 13 5.82 -12.53 1.74
C ALA A 13 5.14 -12.43 0.37
N VAL A 14 3.82 -12.56 0.33
CA VAL A 14 3.01 -12.42 -0.89
C VAL A 14 3.10 -11.00 -1.46
N LEU A 15 2.97 -9.97 -0.62
CA LEU A 15 3.11 -8.58 -1.08
C LEU A 15 4.53 -8.30 -1.60
N ARG A 16 5.58 -8.84 -0.98
CA ARG A 16 6.94 -8.73 -1.50
C ARG A 16 7.10 -9.41 -2.86
N GLY A 17 6.47 -10.56 -3.07
CA GLY A 17 6.44 -11.24 -4.37
C GLY A 17 5.84 -10.32 -5.44
N TYR A 18 4.61 -9.84 -5.21
CA TYR A 18 3.93 -8.97 -6.17
C TYR A 18 4.65 -7.66 -6.49
N LEU A 19 5.33 -7.07 -5.50
CA LEU A 19 6.16 -5.88 -5.74
C LEU A 19 7.45 -6.19 -6.48
N THR A 20 7.98 -7.42 -6.37
CA THR A 20 9.16 -7.87 -7.12
C THR A 20 8.77 -8.20 -8.57
N ASP A 21 7.59 -8.78 -8.75
CA ASP A 21 7.02 -9.14 -10.05
C ASP A 21 6.44 -7.93 -10.81
N GLU A 22 6.51 -6.73 -10.22
CA GLU A 22 5.98 -5.46 -10.76
C GLU A 22 4.55 -5.60 -11.29
N GLU A 23 3.74 -6.37 -10.57
CA GLU A 23 2.37 -6.68 -10.96
C GLU A 23 1.57 -5.39 -11.25
N PRO A 24 0.83 -5.29 -12.37
CA PRO A 24 0.21 -4.03 -12.79
C PRO A 24 -0.72 -3.41 -11.75
N TRP A 25 -1.44 -4.22 -10.97
CA TRP A 25 -2.30 -3.74 -9.89
C TRP A 25 -1.53 -3.08 -8.73
N THR A 26 -0.23 -3.34 -8.59
CA THR A 26 0.60 -2.67 -7.57
C THR A 26 0.87 -1.21 -7.94
N ALA A 27 0.78 -0.83 -9.21
CA ALA A 27 0.81 0.56 -9.63
C ALA A 27 -0.36 1.37 -9.04
N ASP A 28 -1.52 0.74 -8.87
CA ASP A 28 -2.70 1.38 -8.26
C ASP A 28 -2.56 1.62 -6.76
N LEU A 29 -1.66 0.90 -6.06
CA LEU A 29 -1.36 1.17 -4.63
C LEU A 29 -0.59 2.49 -4.45
N GLY A 30 0.02 3.00 -5.51
CA GLY A 30 0.92 4.15 -5.47
C GLY A 30 2.31 3.81 -4.92
N ALA A 31 3.27 4.70 -5.16
CA ALA A 31 4.66 4.50 -4.75
C ALA A 31 4.82 4.47 -3.22
N ALA A 32 5.67 3.57 -2.73
CA ALA A 32 5.98 3.49 -1.31
C ALA A 32 6.65 4.80 -0.83
N PRO A 33 6.15 5.44 0.23
CA PRO A 33 6.69 6.69 0.75
C PRO A 33 8.08 6.47 1.38
N ARG A 34 8.92 7.51 1.35
CA ARG A 34 10.27 7.48 1.94
C ARG A 34 10.28 7.50 3.47
N GLY A 35 9.28 8.13 4.09
CA GLY A 35 9.19 8.23 5.54
C GLY A 35 8.90 6.88 6.21
N HIS A 36 9.72 6.46 7.18
CA HIS A 36 9.59 5.16 7.85
C HIS A 36 8.18 4.88 8.43
N LYS A 37 7.55 5.89 9.05
CA LYS A 37 6.20 5.76 9.61
C LYS A 37 5.12 5.62 8.53
N GLN A 38 5.20 6.45 7.49
CA GLN A 38 4.29 6.35 6.34
C GLN A 38 4.47 5.02 5.61
N LYS A 39 5.73 4.57 5.45
CA LYS A 39 6.06 3.29 4.82
C LYS A 39 5.41 2.14 5.60
N ALA A 40 5.55 2.09 6.92
CA ALA A 40 4.91 1.05 7.73
C ALA A 40 3.37 1.05 7.58
N ALA A 41 2.74 2.23 7.51
CA ALA A 41 1.30 2.35 7.31
C ALA A 41 0.86 1.92 5.89
N TRP A 42 1.61 2.30 4.87
CA TRP A 42 1.42 1.89 3.48
C TRP A 42 1.55 0.36 3.34
N TRP A 43 2.56 -0.25 3.96
CA TRP A 43 2.78 -1.70 3.95
C TRP A 43 1.60 -2.45 4.58
N ARG A 44 1.07 -2.00 5.72
CA ARG A 44 -0.11 -2.62 6.36
C ARG A 44 -1.35 -2.55 5.47
N ALA A 45 -1.52 -1.43 4.76
CA ALA A 45 -2.62 -1.24 3.83
C ALA A 45 -2.48 -2.16 2.60
N ALA A 46 -1.32 -2.15 1.95
CA ALA A 46 -1.01 -3.00 0.80
C ALA A 46 -1.15 -4.49 1.13
N ARG A 47 -0.74 -4.91 2.33
CA ARG A 47 -0.87 -6.28 2.82
C ARG A 47 -2.33 -6.74 2.91
N THR A 48 -3.24 -5.84 3.28
CA THR A 48 -4.67 -6.15 3.34
C THR A 48 -5.24 -6.43 1.94
N VAL A 49 -4.77 -5.69 0.93
CA VAL A 49 -5.14 -5.92 -0.48
C VAL A 49 -4.55 -7.24 -0.97
N ALA A 50 -3.27 -7.51 -0.68
CA ALA A 50 -2.61 -8.77 -1.04
C ALA A 50 -3.29 -9.99 -0.41
N ALA A 51 -3.64 -9.93 0.88
CA ALA A 51 -4.36 -11.00 1.57
C ALA A 51 -5.75 -11.27 0.98
N TYR A 52 -6.44 -10.22 0.51
CA TYR A 52 -7.71 -10.37 -0.19
C TYR A 52 -7.52 -11.07 -1.55
N ARG A 53 -6.51 -10.65 -2.33
CA ARG A 53 -6.19 -11.30 -3.62
C ARG A 53 -5.80 -12.77 -3.46
N ASP A 54 -4.95 -13.09 -2.50
CA ASP A 54 -4.52 -14.46 -2.18
C ASP A 54 -5.71 -15.33 -1.75
N ARG A 55 -6.58 -14.80 -0.87
CA ARG A 55 -7.74 -15.53 -0.34
C ARG A 55 -8.76 -15.90 -1.41
N TYR A 56 -8.98 -15.03 -2.40
CA TYR A 56 -9.97 -15.23 -3.46
C TYR A 56 -9.33 -15.66 -4.80
N GLY A 57 -8.02 -15.91 -4.82
CA GLY A 57 -7.29 -16.34 -6.02
C GLY A 57 -7.43 -15.34 -7.17
N ILE A 58 -7.38 -14.04 -6.89
CA ILE A 58 -7.56 -13.00 -7.92
C ILE A 58 -6.31 -12.96 -8.78
N THR A 59 -6.43 -13.54 -9.97
CA THR A 59 -5.43 -13.53 -11.06
C THR A 59 -5.65 -12.39 -12.05
N ASP A 60 -6.59 -11.49 -11.79
CA ASP A 60 -6.75 -10.28 -12.60
C ASP A 60 -5.69 -9.26 -12.21
N ASP A 61 -4.75 -9.05 -13.13
CA ASP A 61 -3.59 -8.20 -12.96
C ASP A 61 -3.93 -6.70 -13.06
N ARG A 62 -5.09 -6.36 -13.65
CA ARG A 62 -5.49 -4.96 -13.90
C ARG A 62 -6.41 -4.41 -12.82
N THR A 63 -7.10 -5.27 -12.09
CA THR A 63 -8.08 -4.87 -11.09
C THR A 63 -7.59 -5.26 -9.70
N PRO A 64 -7.17 -4.32 -8.83
CA PRO A 64 -6.63 -4.63 -7.51
C PRO A 64 -7.55 -5.48 -6.63
N LEU A 65 -8.87 -5.29 -6.79
CA LEU A 65 -9.91 -6.03 -6.06
C LEU A 65 -10.62 -7.10 -6.89
N GLY A 66 -10.16 -7.35 -8.12
CA GLY A 66 -10.76 -8.33 -9.02
C GLY A 66 -12.22 -8.04 -9.38
N PRO A 67 -12.96 -9.08 -9.86
CA PRO A 67 -14.34 -8.95 -10.30
C PRO A 67 -15.30 -8.62 -9.15
N THR A 68 -16.53 -8.23 -9.51
CA THR A 68 -17.56 -7.85 -8.52
C THR A 68 -17.82 -8.99 -7.54
N PRO A 69 -17.80 -8.73 -6.22
CA PRO A 69 -17.95 -9.79 -5.23
C PRO A 69 -19.35 -10.42 -5.26
N GLU A 70 -19.40 -11.74 -5.36
CA GLU A 70 -20.64 -12.51 -5.50
C GLU A 70 -21.27 -12.83 -4.13
N SER A 71 -20.43 -13.10 -3.13
CA SER A 71 -20.85 -13.49 -1.78
C SER A 71 -20.86 -12.32 -0.79
N THR A 72 -21.76 -12.34 0.19
CA THR A 72 -21.81 -11.33 1.28
C THR A 72 -20.48 -11.24 2.05
N SER A 73 -19.85 -12.39 2.34
CA SER A 73 -18.53 -12.41 2.99
C SER A 73 -17.45 -11.76 2.12
N GLN A 74 -17.48 -12.01 0.81
CA GLN A 74 -16.56 -11.39 -0.14
C GLN A 74 -16.82 -9.89 -0.26
N LYS A 75 -18.07 -9.42 -0.20
CA LYS A 75 -18.42 -7.99 -0.18
C LYS A 75 -17.81 -7.29 1.03
N ILE A 76 -17.91 -7.88 2.22
CA ILE A 76 -17.32 -7.31 3.44
C ILE A 76 -15.80 -7.23 3.33
N ASP A 77 -15.17 -8.30 2.85
CA ASP A 77 -13.71 -8.33 2.65
C ASP A 77 -13.28 -7.34 1.55
N ALA A 78 -14.07 -7.20 0.48
CA ALA A 78 -13.83 -6.25 -0.60
C ALA A 78 -13.96 -4.79 -0.12
N ILE A 79 -14.93 -4.47 0.74
CA ILE A 79 -15.04 -3.15 1.37
C ILE A 79 -13.80 -2.85 2.21
N ARG A 80 -13.33 -3.84 2.99
CA ARG A 80 -12.11 -3.70 3.80
C ARG A 80 -10.87 -3.49 2.92
N ALA A 81 -10.73 -4.27 1.85
CA ALA A 81 -9.63 -4.15 0.91
C ALA A 81 -9.67 -2.83 0.15
N ARG A 82 -10.86 -2.35 -0.25
CA ARG A 82 -11.03 -1.02 -0.86
C ARG A 82 -10.61 0.10 0.08
N ALA A 83 -11.02 0.05 1.34
CA ALA A 83 -10.63 1.03 2.34
C ALA A 83 -9.10 1.03 2.55
N ALA A 84 -8.47 -0.14 2.52
CA ALA A 84 -7.01 -0.26 2.61
C ALA A 84 -6.32 0.33 1.37
N LEU A 85 -6.81 0.04 0.16
CA LEU A 85 -6.29 0.62 -1.09
C LEU A 85 -6.33 2.14 -1.05
N ASN A 86 -7.48 2.73 -0.73
CA ASN A 86 -7.64 4.18 -0.62
C ASN A 86 -6.65 4.79 0.39
N ARG A 87 -6.38 4.07 1.49
CA ARG A 87 -5.43 4.50 2.52
C ARG A 87 -3.98 4.42 2.03
N ALA A 88 -3.61 3.37 1.30
CA ALA A 88 -2.30 3.25 0.68
C ALA A 88 -2.06 4.41 -0.30
N GLN A 89 -3.04 4.70 -1.16
CA GLN A 89 -2.99 5.82 -2.09
C GLN A 89 -2.85 7.17 -1.38
N ALA A 90 -3.68 7.43 -0.35
CA ALA A 90 -3.58 8.66 0.43
C ALA A 90 -2.17 8.86 1.04
N ILE A 91 -1.60 7.80 1.61
CA ILE A 91 -0.26 7.83 2.19
C ILE A 91 0.82 8.04 1.11
N ALA A 92 0.66 7.43 -0.07
CA ALA A 92 1.58 7.63 -1.20
C ALA A 92 1.55 9.08 -1.70
N HIS A 93 0.36 9.68 -1.79
CA HIS A 93 0.20 11.10 -2.14
C HIS A 93 0.77 12.04 -1.08
N GLU A 94 0.51 11.80 0.21
CA GLU A 94 1.08 12.57 1.33
C GLU A 94 2.61 12.45 1.41
N GLY A 95 3.16 11.27 1.13
CA GLY A 95 4.60 11.06 1.08
C GLY A 95 5.27 11.84 -0.04
N THR A 96 4.57 12.04 -1.16
CA THR A 96 5.06 12.84 -2.30
C THR A 96 5.02 14.34 -1.99
N THR A 97 3.95 14.83 -1.36
CA THR A 97 3.84 16.26 -1.00
C THR A 97 4.76 16.65 0.16
N ALA A 98 4.97 15.77 1.14
CA ALA A 98 5.93 16.00 2.22
C ALA A 98 7.40 16.03 1.74
N ASP A 99 7.72 15.33 0.65
CA ASP A 99 9.04 15.37 0.00
C ASP A 99 9.22 16.71 -0.75
N ALA A 100 8.18 17.22 -1.41
CA ALA A 100 8.19 18.50 -2.13
C ALA A 100 8.27 19.73 -1.21
N VAL A 101 7.77 19.63 0.04
CA VAL A 101 7.79 20.71 1.05
C VAL A 101 9.04 20.63 1.95
N ARG A 102 10.11 19.96 1.52
CA ARG A 102 11.44 20.19 2.11
C ARG A 102 12.12 21.31 1.33
N PRO A 103 11.99 22.60 1.73
CA PRO A 103 12.83 23.63 1.15
C PRO A 103 14.27 23.24 1.46
N ALA A 104 15.10 23.19 0.42
CA ALA A 104 16.53 23.18 0.59
C ALA A 104 16.87 24.26 1.61
N THR A 105 17.51 23.86 2.70
CA THR A 105 18.25 24.80 3.55
C THR A 105 19.35 25.36 2.67
N THR A 106 19.05 26.42 1.91
CA THR A 106 20.05 27.26 1.31
C THR A 106 20.77 27.93 2.45
N SER A 107 21.93 27.33 2.72
CA SER A 107 23.03 27.82 3.51
C SER A 107 23.03 29.34 3.56
N ARG A 108 22.87 29.88 4.77
CA ARG A 108 23.21 31.25 5.13
C ARG A 108 24.60 31.57 4.58
N PRO A 109 24.78 32.59 3.73
CA PRO A 109 26.05 33.29 3.67
C PRO A 109 25.95 34.43 4.69
N ALA A 110 26.65 34.30 5.82
CA ALA A 110 27.37 35.46 6.33
C ALA A 110 28.61 35.61 5.42
N PRO A 111 29.07 36.82 5.05
CA PRO A 111 29.78 37.66 6.01
C PRO A 111 29.68 39.20 5.82
N SER A 112 30.13 39.87 6.88
CA SER A 112 30.62 41.24 7.12
C SER A 112 30.82 42.23 5.96
N LEU A 113 30.43 43.50 6.18
CA LEU A 113 31.26 44.60 6.73
C LEU A 113 30.37 45.79 7.15
#